data_AF-A0A535LDP8-F1
#
_entry.id   AF-A0A535LDP8-F1
#
_cell.length_a   1.000
_cell.length_b   1.000
_cell.length_c   1.000
_cell.angle_alpha   90.00
_cell.angle_beta   90.00
_cell.angle_gamma   90.00
#
_symmetry.space_group_name_H-M   'P 1'
#
loop_
_entity.id
_entity.type
_entity.pdbx_description
1 polymer ?
#
loop_
_entity_poly.entity_id
_entity_poly.type
_entity_poly.pdbx_seq_one_letter_code
_entity_poly.pdbx_strand_id
1 'polypeptide(L)'
;MADSSIGQRLGNYRLIRLLGHGGFADVYLGEHIYLKTQAAIKVLHTQLQPEDIEKFRSEALTIAHLIQPHIIRVLDFDVENAAPFLVMDYAPNDTLRHRHPRGTRLPSAVFLPYVKQVASALQYAHDQ
;
A
#
# COMPACT_ATOMS: atom_id res chain seq x y z
N MET A 1 -11.99 19.25 7.31
CA MET A 1 -13.21 18.43 7.16
C MET A 1 -12.81 17.01 7.50
N ALA A 2 -13.55 16.32 8.37
CA ALA A 2 -13.25 14.93 8.69
C ALA A 2 -13.51 14.09 7.43
N ASP A 3 -12.55 13.22 7.09
CA ASP A 3 -12.70 12.29 5.99
C ASP A 3 -13.86 11.33 6.30
N SER A 4 -14.92 11.38 5.47
CA SER A 4 -16.15 10.61 5.66
C SER A 4 -15.94 9.09 5.61
N SER A 5 -14.78 8.64 5.14
CA SER A 5 -14.42 7.22 5.03
C SER A 5 -13.99 6.61 6.37
N ILE A 6 -13.59 7.43 7.35
CA ILE A 6 -13.16 6.95 8.66
C ILE A 6 -14.33 6.27 9.40
N GLY A 7 -14.07 5.09 9.95
CA GLY A 7 -15.07 4.26 10.62
C GLY A 7 -15.84 3.33 9.69
N GLN A 8 -15.77 3.54 8.37
CA GLN A 8 -16.35 2.63 7.39
C GLN A 8 -15.60 1.30 7.35
N ARG A 9 -16.26 0.28 6.79
CA ARG A 9 -15.71 -1.05 6.59
C ARG A 9 -15.43 -1.25 5.10
N LEU A 10 -14.26 -1.80 4.80
CA LEU A 10 -13.90 -2.33 3.48
C LEU A 10 -13.39 -3.76 3.69
N GLY A 11 -14.02 -4.73 3.04
CA GLY A 11 -13.78 -6.15 3.26
C GLY A 11 -13.89 -6.51 4.74
N ASN A 12 -12.82 -7.08 5.32
CA ASN A 12 -12.76 -7.41 6.74
C ASN A 12 -12.06 -6.34 7.60
N TYR A 13 -11.92 -5.12 7.10
CA TYR A 13 -11.15 -4.06 7.76
C TYR A 13 -12.00 -2.84 8.07
N ARG A 14 -11.78 -2.26 9.26
CA ARG A 14 -12.33 -0.96 9.63
C ARG A 14 -11.29 0.11 9.38
N LEU A 15 -11.66 1.19 8.68
CA LEU A 15 -10.78 2.34 8.46
C LEU A 15 -10.66 3.17 9.73
N ILE A 16 -9.43 3.35 10.23
CA ILE A 16 -9.14 4.05 11.49
C ILE A 16 -8.76 5.50 11.25
N ARG A 17 -7.84 5.77 10.33
CA ARG A 17 -7.39 7.13 9.99
C ARG A 17 -6.70 7.16 8.64
N LEU A 18 -6.69 8.33 8.00
CA LEU A 18 -5.91 8.56 6.79
C LEU A 18 -4.39 8.55 7.12
N LEU A 19 -3.61 7.83 6.31
CA LEU A 19 -2.14 7.81 6.33
C LEU A 19 -1.56 8.75 5.27
N GLY A 20 -2.21 8.85 4.11
CA GLY A 20 -1.78 9.74 3.05
C GLY A 20 -2.80 9.85 1.94
N HIS A 21 -2.80 11.02 1.30
CA HIS A 21 -3.60 11.33 0.11
C HIS A 21 -2.66 11.43 -1.10
N GLY A 22 -3.06 10.82 -2.22
CA GLY A 22 -2.33 10.88 -3.48
C GLY A 22 -3.28 11.17 -4.64
N GLY A 23 -2.74 11.49 -5.82
CA GLY A 23 -3.57 11.85 -6.98
C GLY A 23 -4.51 10.72 -7.44
N PHE A 24 -4.17 9.47 -7.17
CA PHE A 24 -4.88 8.29 -7.67
C PHE A 24 -5.51 7.43 -6.57
N ALA A 25 -5.16 7.68 -5.31
CA ALA A 25 -5.55 6.82 -4.20
C ALA A 25 -5.38 7.52 -2.86
N ASP A 26 -6.22 7.11 -1.92
CA ASP A 26 -6.07 7.34 -0.50
C ASP A 26 -5.52 6.10 0.18
N VAL A 27 -4.66 6.30 1.18
CA VAL A 27 -4.15 5.21 2.01
C VAL A 27 -4.61 5.44 3.43
N TYR A 28 -5.32 4.46 3.99
CA TYR A 28 -5.82 4.47 5.35
C TYR A 28 -5.07 3.45 6.20
N LEU A 29 -4.91 3.74 7.49
CA LEU A 29 -4.67 2.71 8.49
C LEU A 29 -6.01 2.03 8.75
N GLY A 30 -6.04 0.71 8.64
CA GLY A 30 -7.19 -0.09 9.05
C GLY A 30 -6.83 -1.16 10.07
N GLU A 31 -7.85 -1.68 10.72
CA GLU A 31 -7.76 -2.85 11.61
C GLU A 31 -8.64 -3.96 11.08
N HIS A 32 -8.07 -5.17 10.96
CA HIS A 32 -8.83 -6.35 10.65
C HIS A 32 -9.80 -6.65 11.80
N ILE A 33 -11.10 -6.70 11.53
CA ILE A 33 -12.14 -6.70 12.57
C ILE A 33 -12.07 -7.91 13.51
N TYR A 34 -11.68 -9.08 12.98
CA TYR A 34 -11.53 -10.34 13.74
C TYR A 34 -10.14 -10.52 14.35
N LEU A 35 -9.06 -10.30 13.57
CA LEU A 35 -7.68 -10.55 13.98
C LEU A 35 -7.06 -9.43 14.83
N LYS A 36 -7.66 -8.23 14.83
CA LYS A 36 -7.13 -7.05 15.54
C LYS A 36 -5.72 -6.63 15.12
N THR A 37 -5.33 -7.02 13.91
CA THR A 37 -4.06 -6.64 13.28
C THR A 37 -4.24 -5.38 12.45
N GLN A 38 -3.19 -4.57 12.38
CA GLN A 38 -3.17 -3.34 11.57
C GLN A 38 -2.73 -3.65 10.13
N ALA A 39 -3.35 -2.96 9.17
CA ALA A 39 -2.98 -2.98 7.77
C ALA A 39 -3.07 -1.57 7.16
N ALA A 40 -2.31 -1.31 6.12
CA ALA A 40 -2.53 -0.14 5.29
C ALA A 40 -3.48 -0.52 4.13
N ILE A 41 -4.49 0.30 3.89
CA ILE A 41 -5.55 0.05 2.92
C ILE A 41 -5.53 1.16 1.89
N LYS A 42 -5.10 0.82 0.68
CA LYS A 42 -5.03 1.75 -0.45
C LYS A 42 -6.31 1.66 -1.26
N VAL A 43 -7.14 2.69 -1.18
CA VAL A 43 -8.40 2.83 -1.91
C VAL A 43 -8.14 3.67 -3.14
N LEU A 44 -8.36 3.11 -4.33
CA LEU A 44 -8.16 3.86 -5.57
C LEU A 44 -9.36 4.79 -5.82
N HIS A 45 -9.10 5.99 -6.35
CA HIS A 45 -10.16 6.96 -6.65
C HIS A 45 -10.99 6.58 -7.88
N THR A 46 -10.51 5.61 -8.67
CA THR A 46 -11.16 5.19 -9.91
C THR A 46 -12.29 4.21 -9.63
N GLN A 47 -13.33 4.24 -10.46
CA GLN A 47 -14.36 3.20 -10.49
C GLN A 47 -14.09 2.31 -11.69
N LEU A 48 -13.93 1.02 -11.44
CA LEU A 48 -13.72 0.03 -12.49
C LEU A 48 -15.03 -0.23 -13.22
N GLN A 49 -14.96 -0.26 -14.55
CA GLN A 49 -16.04 -0.85 -15.34
C GLN A 49 -16.02 -2.38 -15.16
N PRO A 50 -17.16 -3.08 -15.35
CA PRO A 50 -17.23 -4.52 -15.19
C PRO A 50 -16.14 -5.29 -15.95
N GLU A 51 -15.79 -4.83 -17.16
CA GLU A 51 -14.74 -5.40 -18.01
C GLU A 51 -13.31 -5.24 -17.44
N ASP A 52 -13.07 -4.23 -16.61
CA ASP A 52 -11.75 -3.94 -16.01
C ASP A 52 -11.52 -4.69 -14.69
N ILE A 53 -12.56 -5.25 -14.08
CA ILE A 53 -12.48 -5.92 -12.77
C ILE A 53 -11.53 -7.11 -12.83
N GLU A 54 -11.67 -7.99 -13.81
CA GLU A 54 -10.81 -9.19 -13.91
C GLU A 54 -9.36 -8.83 -14.21
N LYS A 55 -9.13 -7.75 -14.98
CA LYS A 55 -7.79 -7.22 -15.22
C LYS A 55 -7.17 -6.73 -13.91
N PHE A 56 -7.90 -5.93 -13.13
CA PHE A 56 -7.44 -5.48 -11.81
C PHE A 56 -7.12 -6.66 -10.89
N ARG A 57 -7.99 -7.68 -10.83
CA ARG A 57 -7.77 -8.88 -10.01
C ARG A 57 -6.49 -9.62 -10.42
N SER A 58 -6.26 -9.79 -11.71
CA SER A 58 -5.05 -10.44 -12.24
C SER A 58 -3.77 -9.66 -11.88
N GLU A 59 -3.80 -8.33 -12.03
CA GLU A 59 -2.68 -7.46 -11.66
C GLU A 59 -2.43 -7.50 -10.14
N ALA A 60 -3.49 -7.43 -9.33
CA ALA A 60 -3.39 -7.50 -7.87
C ALA A 60 -2.83 -8.85 -7.40
N LEU A 61 -3.26 -9.96 -8.01
CA LEU A 61 -2.70 -11.30 -7.75
C LEU A 61 -1.21 -11.37 -8.08
N THR A 62 -0.80 -10.79 -9.21
CA THR A 62 0.62 -10.74 -9.60
C THR A 62 1.46 -10.06 -8.53
N ILE A 63 1.01 -8.90 -8.04
CA ILE A 63 1.70 -8.15 -6.98
C ILE A 63 1.66 -8.91 -5.65
N ALA A 64 0.58 -9.62 -5.33
CA ALA A 64 0.44 -10.38 -4.08
C ALA A 64 1.43 -11.55 -3.96
N HIS A 65 1.92 -12.09 -5.08
CA HIS A 65 2.94 -13.13 -5.08
C HIS A 65 4.36 -12.60 -4.80
N LEU A 66 4.56 -11.27 -4.78
CA LEU A 66 5.87 -10.70 -4.47
C LEU A 66 6.16 -10.78 -2.97
N ILE A 67 6.94 -11.78 -2.56
CA ILE A 67 7.30 -12.01 -1.15
C ILE A 67 8.80 -11.79 -0.96
N GLN A 68 9.17 -10.56 -0.58
CA GLN A 68 10.56 -10.15 -0.37
C GLN A 68 10.66 -9.13 0.78
N PRO A 69 11.68 -9.19 1.65
CA PRO A 69 11.80 -8.31 2.83
C PRO A 69 11.73 -6.79 2.63
N HIS A 70 11.98 -6.29 1.42
CA HIS A 70 12.00 -4.87 1.07
C HIS A 70 10.86 -4.48 0.12
N ILE A 71 9.89 -5.38 -0.10
CA ILE A 71 8.63 -5.11 -0.80
C ILE A 71 7.50 -5.19 0.22
N ILE A 72 6.63 -4.18 0.24
CA ILE A 72 5.41 -4.23 1.04
C ILE A 72 4.51 -5.31 0.46
N ARG A 73 4.21 -6.33 1.26
CA ARG A 73 3.37 -7.44 0.85
C ARG A 73 1.91 -7.01 0.78
N VAL A 74 1.25 -7.40 -0.29
CA VAL A 74 -0.21 -7.34 -0.41
C VAL A 74 -0.81 -8.53 0.34
N LEU A 75 -1.70 -8.25 1.28
CA LEU A 75 -2.36 -9.23 2.13
C LEU A 75 -3.68 -9.70 1.54
N ASP A 76 -4.39 -8.77 0.88
CA ASP A 76 -5.72 -8.97 0.35
C ASP A 76 -6.04 -7.87 -0.68
N PHE A 77 -7.04 -8.08 -1.50
CA PHE A 77 -7.60 -7.07 -2.41
C PHE A 77 -9.05 -7.36 -2.71
N ASP A 78 -9.84 -6.33 -2.98
CA ASP A 78 -11.20 -6.53 -3.48
C ASP A 78 -11.69 -5.30 -4.26
N VAL A 79 -12.89 -5.41 -4.81
CA VAL A 79 -13.62 -4.33 -5.49
C VAL A 79 -15.01 -4.21 -4.86
N GLU A 80 -15.26 -3.12 -4.16
CA GLU A 80 -16.57 -2.82 -3.54
C GLU A 80 -17.20 -1.60 -4.21
N ASN A 81 -18.46 -1.72 -4.66
CA ASN A 81 -19.17 -0.65 -5.37
C ASN A 81 -18.35 -0.05 -6.54
N ALA A 82 -17.70 -0.92 -7.31
CA ALA A 82 -16.76 -0.58 -8.38
C ALA A 82 -15.47 0.14 -7.93
N ALA A 83 -15.26 0.41 -6.64
CA ALA A 83 -14.04 0.99 -6.12
C ALA A 83 -13.05 -0.13 -5.69
N PRO A 84 -11.91 -0.27 -6.37
CA PRO A 84 -10.89 -1.24 -6.00
C PRO A 84 -10.05 -0.76 -4.83
N PHE A 85 -9.67 -1.69 -3.97
CA PHE A 85 -8.73 -1.44 -2.88
C PHE A 85 -7.73 -2.58 -2.70
N LEU A 86 -6.56 -2.23 -2.15
CA LEU A 86 -5.50 -3.16 -1.77
C LEU A 86 -5.30 -3.08 -0.26
N VAL A 87 -5.18 -4.23 0.37
CA VAL A 87 -4.76 -4.37 1.76
C VAL A 87 -3.30 -4.81 1.78
N MET A 88 -2.48 -4.11 2.53
CA MET A 88 -1.04 -4.34 2.55
C MET A 88 -0.47 -4.26 3.97
N ASP A 89 0.69 -4.87 4.16
CA ASP A 89 1.41 -4.78 5.43
C ASP A 89 1.63 -3.29 5.80
N TYR A 90 1.29 -2.93 7.03
CA TYR A 90 1.46 -1.58 7.52
C TYR A 90 2.92 -1.35 7.92
N ALA A 91 3.59 -0.38 7.27
CA ALA A 91 4.88 0.12 7.69
C ALA A 91 4.69 1.32 8.66
N PRO A 92 4.89 1.14 9.98
CA PRO A 92 4.66 2.21 10.96
C PRO A 92 5.78 3.26 10.95
N ASN A 93 6.94 2.91 10.39
CA ASN A 93 8.07 3.80 10.27
C ASN A 93 7.90 4.66 9.02
N ASP A 94 7.99 5.98 9.21
CA ASP A 94 7.72 6.96 8.16
C ASP A 94 8.56 6.76 6.88
N THR A 95 8.13 7.41 5.80
CA THR A 95 8.78 7.36 4.50
C THR A 95 10.20 7.95 4.55
N LEU A 96 11.07 7.47 3.65
CA LEU A 96 12.40 8.07 3.45
C LEU A 96 12.31 9.56 3.06
N ARG A 97 11.23 9.97 2.39
CA ARG A 97 10.98 11.39 2.04
C ARG A 97 10.78 12.26 3.27
N HIS A 98 10.03 11.80 4.26
CA HIS A 98 9.86 12.54 5.51
C HIS A 98 11.16 12.50 6.32
N ARG A 99 11.77 11.31 6.46
CA ARG A 99 13.03 11.16 7.20
C ARG A 99 14.17 12.00 6.62
N HIS A 100 14.20 12.15 5.29
CA HIS A 100 15.22 12.90 4.55
C HIS A 100 14.55 13.86 3.56
N PRO A 101 14.11 15.05 4.03
CA PRO A 101 13.43 16.03 3.19
C PRO A 101 14.27 16.48 1.98
N ARG A 102 13.60 17.03 0.96
CA ARG A 102 14.26 17.51 -0.26
C ARG A 102 15.39 18.48 0.07
N GLY A 103 16.58 18.24 -0.50
CA GLY A 103 17.79 19.02 -0.24
C GLY A 103 18.71 18.41 0.83
N THR A 104 18.26 17.38 1.56
CA THR A 104 19.11 16.65 2.49
C THR A 104 20.24 15.93 1.75
N ARG A 105 21.47 16.11 2.22
CA ARG A 105 22.64 15.35 1.76
C ARG A 105 22.92 14.24 2.76
N LEU A 106 22.94 12.99 2.30
CA LEU A 106 23.20 11.83 3.14
C LEU A 106 24.63 11.33 2.94
N PRO A 107 25.35 10.99 4.02
CA PRO A 107 26.61 10.26 3.91
C PRO A 107 26.41 8.93 3.19
N SER A 108 27.44 8.47 2.49
CA SER A 108 27.43 7.17 1.78
C SER A 108 27.06 6.00 2.68
N ALA A 109 27.58 6.00 3.91
CA ALA A 109 27.26 5.00 4.92
C ALA A 109 25.75 4.89 5.23
N VAL A 110 24.98 5.97 5.04
CA VAL A 110 23.54 6.02 5.31
C VAL A 110 22.71 5.66 4.08
N PHE A 111 23.05 6.17 2.89
CA PHE A 111 22.22 5.95 1.70
C PHE A 111 22.50 4.62 0.98
N LEU A 112 23.74 4.10 1.04
CA LEU A 112 24.10 2.86 0.36
C LEU A 112 23.26 1.64 0.80
N PRO A 113 22.94 1.45 2.10
CA PRO A 113 22.02 0.41 2.53
C PRO A 113 20.64 0.51 1.87
N TYR A 114 20.05 1.71 1.78
CA TYR A 114 18.76 1.91 1.12
C TYR A 114 18.80 1.51 -0.35
N VAL A 115 19.85 1.92 -1.07
CA VAL A 115 20.02 1.58 -2.49
C VAL A 115 20.14 0.07 -2.68
N LYS A 116 20.89 -0.63 -1.82
CA LYS A 116 20.99 -2.10 -1.87
C LYS A 116 19.65 -2.79 -1.64
N GLN A 117 18.87 -2.31 -0.67
CA GLN A 117 17.53 -2.84 -0.37
C GLN A 117 16.59 -2.66 -1.56
N VAL A 118 16.54 -1.45 -2.14
CA VAL A 118 15.71 -1.14 -3.31
C VAL A 118 16.15 -1.93 -4.54
N ALA A 119 17.45 -2.00 -4.82
CA ALA A 119 17.97 -2.77 -5.95
C ALA A 119 17.64 -4.26 -5.83
N SER A 120 17.77 -4.83 -4.62
CA SER A 120 17.40 -6.22 -4.35
C SER A 120 15.90 -6.47 -4.55
N ALA A 121 15.04 -5.56 -4.10
CA ALA A 121 13.59 -5.66 -4.33
C ALA A 121 13.24 -5.57 -5.82
N LEU A 122 13.81 -4.61 -6.53
CA LEU A 122 13.55 -4.42 -7.96
C LEU A 122 14.03 -5.61 -8.80
N GLN A 123 15.21 -6.16 -8.48
CA GLN A 123 15.69 -7.37 -9.15
C GLN A 123 14.76 -8.55 -8.92
N TYR A 124 14.36 -8.79 -7.67
CA TYR A 124 13.42 -9.85 -7.34
C TYR A 124 12.09 -9.70 -8.11
N ALA A 125 11.52 -8.49 -8.15
CA ALA A 125 10.28 -8.24 -8.88
C ALA A 125 10.43 -8.37 -10.40
N HIS A 126 11.63 -8.16 -10.96
CA HIS A 126 11.91 -8.35 -12.37
C HIS A 126 12.04 -9.83 -12.76
N ASP A 127 12.52 -10.66 -11.83
CA ASP A 127 12.75 -12.09 -12.05
C ASP A 127 11.46 -12.93 -11.89
N GLN A 128 10.35 -12.32 -11.45
CA GLN A 128 9.01 -12.94 -11.40
C GLN A 128 8.24 -12.67 -12.70
#